data_AF-A0A7Y4RX14-F1
#
_entry.id   AF-A0A7Y4RX14-F1
#
_cell.length_a   1.000
_cell.length_b   1.000
_cell.length_c   1.000
_cell.angle_alpha   90.00
_cell.angle_beta   90.00
_cell.angle_gamma   90.00
#
_symmetry.space_group_name_H-M   'P 1'
#
loop_
_entity.id
_entity.type
_entity.pdbx_description
1 polymer ?
#
loop_
_entity_poly.entity_id
_entity_poly.type
_entity_poly.pdbx_seq_one_letter_code
_entity_poly.pdbx_strand_id
1 'polypeptide(L)'
;MSSQEVTETDKKHIVSMRLNNNDRNAIQLLASRLYVRESELYRLAVNHLLIRLNRLHDEDCLGSDLLPLFIEFREELIHNLSLKKQQLFKIVNHGNVPPDKFVTMADIELLLLPPYLVRQRLLLMEDARTAKQNDINAWLKSYYEDKYGLPRTSNEPI
;
A
#
# COMPACT_ATOMS: atom_id res chain seq x y z
N MET A 1 3.18 -27.76 32.48
CA MET A 1 2.03 -26.92 32.87
C MET A 1 1.16 -26.71 31.64
N SER A 2 -0.14 -26.68 31.89
CA SER A 2 -1.26 -26.85 30.96
C SER A 2 -1.37 -25.76 29.90
N SER A 3 -1.59 -26.21 28.66
CA SER A 3 -2.57 -25.77 27.65
C SER A 3 -2.79 -24.28 27.40
N GLN A 4 -2.63 -23.89 26.13
CA GLN A 4 -3.77 -23.55 25.28
C GLN A 4 -3.37 -23.61 23.80
N GLU A 5 -3.72 -24.70 23.13
CA GLU A 5 -3.93 -24.70 21.68
C GLU A 5 -5.04 -23.68 21.40
N VAL A 6 -4.71 -22.63 20.65
CA VAL A 6 -5.70 -21.72 20.08
C VAL A 6 -6.39 -22.49 18.97
N THR A 7 -7.48 -23.19 19.29
CA THR A 7 -8.49 -23.53 18.30
C THR A 7 -9.22 -22.24 17.96
N GLU A 8 -8.67 -21.48 17.01
CA GLU A 8 -9.31 -20.32 16.43
C GLU A 8 -10.60 -20.81 15.76
N THR A 9 -11.73 -20.57 16.42
CA THR A 9 -13.03 -20.95 15.89
C THR A 9 -13.27 -20.12 14.63
N ASP A 10 -13.51 -20.79 13.51
CA ASP A 10 -13.82 -20.25 12.18
C ASP A 10 -15.20 -19.54 12.14
N LYS A 11 -15.38 -18.58 13.05
CA LYS A 11 -16.65 -17.96 13.37
C LYS A 11 -16.88 -16.81 12.42
N LYS A 12 -17.89 -16.94 11.56
CA LYS A 12 -18.29 -15.86 10.66
C LYS A 12 -18.87 -14.70 11.47
N HIS A 13 -18.29 -13.52 11.28
CA HIS A 13 -18.77 -12.27 11.88
C HIS A 13 -19.61 -11.47 10.87
N ILE A 14 -20.72 -10.90 11.33
CA ILE A 14 -21.55 -10.00 10.52
C ILE A 14 -21.03 -8.57 10.73
N VAL A 15 -20.74 -7.89 9.63
CA VAL A 15 -20.31 -6.49 9.62
C VAL A 15 -21.28 -5.65 8.80
N SER A 16 -21.47 -4.39 9.21
CA SER A 16 -22.25 -3.40 8.45
C SER A 16 -21.30 -2.40 7.81
N MET A 17 -21.44 -2.17 6.50
CA MET A 17 -20.61 -1.23 5.73
C MET A 17 -21.49 -0.17 5.10
N ARG A 18 -21.05 1.09 5.15
CA ARG A 18 -21.73 2.21 4.49
C ARG A 18 -21.24 2.32 3.06
N LEU A 19 -22.17 2.34 2.12
CA LEU A 19 -21.91 2.54 0.69
C LEU A 19 -22.82 3.66 0.17
N ASN A 20 -22.37 4.35 -0.87
CA ASN A 20 -23.27 5.21 -1.63
C ASN A 20 -24.19 4.33 -2.51
N ASN A 21 -25.28 4.91 -3.02
CA ASN A 21 -26.26 4.18 -3.82
C ASN A 21 -25.68 3.69 -5.16
N ASN A 22 -24.73 4.41 -5.75
CA ASN A 22 -24.15 4.05 -7.03
C ASN A 22 -23.33 2.75 -6.91
N ASP A 23 -22.46 2.67 -5.91
CA ASP A 23 -21.63 1.49 -5.64
C ASP A 23 -22.50 0.29 -5.26
N ARG A 24 -23.53 0.50 -4.44
CA ARG A 24 -24.49 -0.55 -4.08
C ARG A 24 -25.20 -1.11 -5.33
N ASN A 25 -25.70 -0.24 -6.19
CA ASN A 25 -26.38 -0.65 -7.42
C ASN A 25 -25.44 -1.38 -8.38
N ALA A 26 -24.19 -0.91 -8.52
CA ALA A 26 -23.18 -1.55 -9.34
C ALA A 26 -22.87 -2.98 -8.85
N ILE A 27 -22.72 -3.17 -7.53
CA ILE A 27 -22.48 -4.49 -6.94
C ILE A 27 -23.68 -5.42 -7.14
N GLN A 28 -24.90 -4.92 -6.97
CA GLN A 28 -26.12 -5.70 -7.19
C GLN A 28 -26.24 -6.19 -8.65
N LEU A 29 -25.96 -5.29 -9.61
CA LEU A 29 -25.96 -5.63 -11.05
C LEU A 29 -24.88 -6.67 -11.37
N LEU A 30 -23.68 -6.51 -10.81
CA LEU A 30 -22.57 -7.44 -11.01
C LEU A 30 -22.87 -8.81 -10.41
N ALA A 31 -23.41 -8.86 -9.19
CA ALA A 31 -23.81 -10.11 -8.52
C ALA A 31 -24.85 -10.86 -9.36
N SER A 32 -25.86 -10.15 -9.87
CA SER A 32 -26.90 -10.71 -10.73
C SER A 32 -26.33 -11.28 -12.02
N ARG A 33 -25.40 -10.56 -12.66
CA ARG A 33 -24.76 -10.99 -13.91
C ARG A 33 -23.84 -12.20 -13.73
N LEU A 34 -23.20 -12.31 -12.57
CA LEU A 34 -22.30 -13.42 -12.24
C LEU A 34 -23.03 -14.60 -11.58
N TYR A 35 -24.34 -14.49 -11.34
CA TYR A 35 -25.14 -15.51 -10.64
C TYR A 35 -24.61 -15.86 -9.23
N VAL A 36 -24.09 -14.87 -8.51
CA VAL A 36 -23.56 -15.02 -7.13
C VAL A 36 -24.29 -14.10 -6.15
N ARG A 37 -24.10 -14.31 -4.85
CA ARG A 37 -24.64 -13.38 -3.84
C ARG A 37 -23.77 -12.13 -3.72
N GLU A 38 -24.36 -10.98 -3.44
CA GLU A 38 -23.61 -9.73 -3.14
C GLU A 38 -22.55 -9.95 -2.05
N SER A 39 -22.88 -10.74 -1.02
CA SER A 39 -21.95 -11.09 0.06
C SER A 39 -20.66 -11.79 -0.41
N GLU A 40 -20.70 -12.51 -1.53
CA GLU A 40 -19.53 -13.16 -2.11
C GLU A 40 -18.63 -12.14 -2.78
N LEU A 41 -19.20 -11.16 -3.49
CA LEU A 41 -18.45 -10.05 -4.06
C LEU A 41 -17.80 -9.17 -2.99
N TYR A 42 -18.52 -8.88 -1.91
CA TYR A 42 -17.93 -8.14 -0.78
C TYR A 42 -16.74 -8.88 -0.16
N ARG A 43 -16.86 -10.19 0.08
CA ARG A 43 -15.75 -10.99 0.60
C ARG A 43 -14.57 -11.06 -0.38
N LEU A 44 -14.85 -11.21 -1.68
CA LEU A 44 -13.82 -11.21 -2.71
C LEU A 44 -13.04 -9.88 -2.72
N ALA A 45 -13.74 -8.75 -2.68
CA ALA A 45 -13.12 -7.43 -2.65
C ALA A 45 -12.26 -7.22 -1.39
N VAL A 46 -12.77 -7.61 -0.22
CA VAL A 46 -12.01 -7.56 1.04
C VAL A 46 -10.78 -8.44 0.96
N ASN A 47 -10.89 -9.69 0.53
CA ASN A 47 -9.76 -10.60 0.40
C ASN A 47 -8.71 -10.07 -0.57
N HIS A 48 -9.13 -9.56 -1.72
CA HIS A 48 -8.23 -8.98 -2.70
C HIS A 48 -7.46 -7.78 -2.13
N LEU A 49 -8.14 -6.91 -1.37
CA LEU A 49 -7.49 -5.80 -0.68
C LEU A 49 -6.49 -6.28 0.39
N LEU A 50 -6.86 -7.26 1.20
CA LEU A 50 -5.99 -7.80 2.25
C LEU A 50 -4.73 -8.48 1.70
N ILE A 51 -4.86 -9.22 0.58
CA ILE A 51 -3.72 -9.83 -0.11
C ILE A 51 -2.78 -8.74 -0.62
N ARG A 52 -3.34 -7.72 -1.27
CA ARG A 52 -2.57 -6.59 -1.82
C ARG A 52 -1.85 -5.77 -0.75
N LEU A 53 -2.46 -5.62 0.43
CA LEU A 53 -1.91 -4.88 1.57
C LEU A 53 -1.19 -5.77 2.59
N ASN A 54 -0.88 -7.03 2.25
CA ASN A 54 -0.34 -8.02 3.19
C ASN A 54 0.93 -7.55 3.92
N ARG A 55 1.79 -6.78 3.27
CA ARG A 55 3.02 -6.22 3.86
C ARG A 55 2.75 -5.31 5.04
N LEU A 56 1.56 -4.70 5.14
CA LEU A 56 1.18 -3.90 6.31
C LEU A 56 0.77 -4.75 7.52
N HIS A 57 0.55 -6.05 7.33
CA HIS A 57 0.28 -7.00 8.43
C HIS A 57 1.53 -7.73 8.91
N ASP A 58 2.63 -7.64 8.16
CA ASP A 58 3.89 -8.28 8.50
C ASP A 58 4.69 -7.37 9.43
N GLU A 59 4.90 -7.81 10.68
CA GLU A 59 5.64 -7.06 11.70
C GLU A 59 7.12 -6.90 11.34
N ASP A 60 7.66 -7.74 10.45
CA ASP A 60 9.05 -7.65 9.98
C ASP A 60 9.20 -6.66 8.82
N CYS A 61 8.10 -6.26 8.16
CA CYS A 61 8.10 -5.27 7.08
C CYS A 61 8.04 -3.84 7.63
N LEU A 62 9.21 -3.24 7.85
CA LEU A 62 9.36 -1.93 8.49
C LEU A 62 10.10 -0.93 7.60
N GLY A 63 9.80 0.36 7.78
CA GLY A 63 10.53 1.45 7.15
C GLY A 63 10.54 1.33 5.63
N SER A 64 11.74 1.34 5.04
CA SER A 64 11.95 1.31 3.59
C SER A 64 11.32 0.11 2.88
N ASP A 65 11.07 -1.01 3.57
CA ASP A 65 10.46 -2.21 3.00
C ASP A 65 9.02 -1.98 2.52
N LEU A 66 8.36 -0.96 3.09
CA LEU A 66 6.99 -0.54 2.77
C LEU A 66 6.94 0.44 1.60
N LEU A 67 8.06 1.04 1.18
CA LEU A 67 8.09 2.01 0.09
C LEU A 67 7.59 1.44 -1.25
N PRO A 68 7.96 0.22 -1.68
CA PRO A 68 7.43 -0.37 -2.91
C PRO A 68 5.90 -0.46 -2.91
N LEU A 69 5.30 -0.85 -1.77
CA LEU A 69 3.85 -0.90 -1.60
C LEU A 69 3.23 0.49 -1.79
N PHE A 70 3.76 1.52 -1.14
CA PHE A 70 3.20 2.87 -1.27
C PHE A 70 3.43 3.52 -2.63
N ILE A 71 4.40 3.06 -3.43
CA ILE A 71 4.56 3.47 -4.83
C ILE A 71 3.50 2.80 -5.71
N GLU A 72 3.31 1.48 -5.58
CA GLU A 72 2.34 0.73 -6.38
C GLU A 72 0.91 1.19 -6.10
N PHE A 73 0.59 1.41 -4.83
CA PHE A 73 -0.76 1.75 -4.36
C PHE A 73 -0.96 3.25 -4.12
N ARG A 74 -0.09 4.07 -4.68
CA ARG A 74 -0.04 5.50 -4.44
C ARG A 74 -1.39 6.18 -4.67
N GLU A 75 -1.96 6.00 -5.85
CA GLU A 75 -3.24 6.62 -6.22
C GLU A 75 -4.38 6.09 -5.35
N GLU A 76 -4.43 4.78 -5.12
CA GLU A 76 -5.50 4.14 -4.35
C GLU A 76 -5.48 4.53 -2.87
N LEU A 77 -4.32 4.46 -2.21
CA LEU A 77 -4.21 4.71 -0.76
C LEU A 77 -4.25 6.19 -0.43
N ILE A 78 -3.64 7.04 -1.26
CA ILE A 78 -3.53 8.46 -0.92
C ILE A 78 -4.84 9.17 -1.25
N HIS A 79 -5.47 8.85 -2.38
CA HIS A 79 -6.72 9.51 -2.76
C HIS A 79 -7.94 8.92 -2.06
N ASN A 80 -8.05 7.59 -1.90
CA ASN A 80 -9.25 7.01 -1.29
C ASN A 80 -9.24 7.03 0.24
N LEU A 81 -8.07 6.93 0.88
CA LEU A 81 -7.97 6.97 2.35
C LEU A 81 -7.60 8.36 2.90
N SER A 82 -7.32 9.34 2.03
CA SER A 82 -6.96 10.72 2.43
C SER A 82 -5.82 10.78 3.46
N LEU A 83 -4.81 9.92 3.31
CA LEU A 83 -3.70 9.81 4.25
C LEU A 83 -2.85 11.09 4.28
N LYS A 84 -2.61 11.61 5.48
CA LYS A 84 -1.72 12.76 5.70
C LYS A 84 -0.28 12.30 5.89
N LYS A 85 0.68 13.20 5.61
CA LYS A 85 2.13 12.94 5.78
C LYS A 85 2.52 12.39 7.15
N GLN A 86 1.90 12.88 8.22
CA GLN A 86 2.19 12.38 9.58
C GLN A 86 1.64 10.98 9.81
N GLN A 87 0.50 10.63 9.20
CA GLN A 87 -0.04 9.27 9.28
C GLN A 87 0.84 8.31 8.50
N LEU A 88 1.20 8.68 7.27
CA LEU A 88 2.07 7.85 6.43
C LEU A 88 3.46 7.66 7.06
N PHE A 89 4.04 8.71 7.62
CA PHE A 89 5.31 8.61 8.35
C PHE A 89 5.21 7.65 9.54
N LYS A 90 4.11 7.68 10.30
CA LYS A 90 3.88 6.75 11.40
C LYS A 90 3.64 5.33 10.94
N ILE A 91 2.97 5.12 9.80
CA ILE A 91 2.73 3.78 9.23
C ILE A 91 4.04 3.19 8.74
N VAL A 92 4.81 3.95 7.97
CA VAL A 92 6.07 3.47 7.40
C VAL A 92 7.12 3.24 8.47
N ASN A 93 7.30 4.21 9.38
CA ASN A 93 8.29 4.11 10.45
C ASN A 93 7.69 3.61 11.78
N HIS A 94 6.74 2.68 11.73
CA HIS A 94 6.15 2.12 12.95
C HIS A 94 7.14 1.19 13.68
N GLY A 95 6.98 1.04 14.99
CA GLY A 95 7.82 0.14 15.78
C GLY A 95 9.26 0.62 15.97
N ASN A 96 10.18 -0.33 16.16
CA ASN A 96 11.61 -0.06 16.36
C ASN A 96 12.39 -0.26 15.06
N VAL A 97 12.21 0.68 14.12
CA VAL A 97 12.82 0.61 12.80
C VAL A 97 14.34 0.73 12.89
N PRO A 98 15.10 -0.20 12.28
CA PRO A 98 16.55 -0.08 12.15
C PRO A 98 16.97 1.24 11.47
N PRO A 99 18.09 1.88 11.87
CA PRO A 99 18.51 3.16 11.30
C PRO A 99 18.74 3.15 9.78
N ASP A 100 19.13 2.01 9.22
CA ASP A 100 19.34 1.78 7.78
C ASP A 100 18.03 1.70 6.99
N LYS A 101 16.93 1.30 7.63
CA LYS A 101 15.59 1.22 7.03
C LYS A 101 14.74 2.47 7.29
N PHE A 102 15.21 3.39 8.13
CA PHE A 102 14.42 4.54 8.54
C PHE A 102 14.16 5.50 7.38
N VAL A 103 12.88 5.75 7.07
CA VAL A 103 12.51 6.63 5.96
C VAL A 103 12.34 8.06 6.44
N THR A 104 13.05 8.98 5.80
CA THR A 104 12.96 10.40 6.16
C THR A 104 11.59 11.00 5.82
N MET A 105 11.15 12.01 6.57
CA MET A 105 9.89 12.72 6.27
C MET A 105 9.88 13.32 4.85
N ALA A 106 11.04 13.82 4.38
CA ALA A 106 11.17 14.37 3.04
C ALA A 106 10.87 13.32 1.95
N ASP A 107 11.33 12.09 2.16
CA ASP A 107 11.04 10.98 1.25
C ASP A 107 9.58 10.52 1.34
N ILE A 108 9.00 10.47 2.55
CA ILE A 108 7.57 10.19 2.72
C ILE A 108 6.70 11.22 1.99
N GLU A 109 7.09 12.50 2.01
CA GLU A 109 6.36 13.55 1.31
C GLU A 109 6.32 13.32 -0.21
N LEU A 110 7.37 12.73 -0.81
CA LEU A 110 7.39 12.41 -2.24
C LEU A 110 6.27 11.43 -2.63
N LEU A 111 5.89 10.51 -1.74
CA LEU A 111 4.78 9.59 -1.99
C LEU A 111 3.45 10.33 -2.14
N LEU A 112 3.26 11.49 -1.48
CA LEU A 112 2.00 12.22 -1.45
C LEU A 112 1.86 13.31 -2.52
N LEU A 113 2.94 13.69 -3.20
CA LEU A 113 2.94 14.82 -4.12
C LEU A 113 2.27 14.47 -5.47
N PRO A 114 1.62 15.41 -6.17
CA PRO A 114 1.28 15.20 -7.57
C PRO A 114 2.51 14.81 -8.44
N PRO A 115 2.36 13.99 -9.49
CA PRO A 115 3.48 13.49 -10.28
C PRO A 115 4.43 14.58 -10.80
N TYR A 116 3.89 15.72 -11.23
CA TYR A 116 4.70 16.85 -11.72
C TYR A 116 5.60 17.46 -10.63
N LEU A 117 5.14 17.52 -9.37
CA LEU A 117 5.94 18.01 -8.24
C LEU A 117 7.00 17.00 -7.82
N VAL A 118 6.68 15.70 -7.86
CA VAL A 118 7.68 14.64 -7.63
C VAL A 118 8.82 14.80 -8.63
N ARG A 119 8.51 14.94 -9.91
CA ARG A 119 9.50 15.14 -10.96
C ARG A 119 10.41 16.34 -10.69
N GLN A 120 9.83 17.48 -10.31
CA GLN A 120 10.60 18.67 -9.98
C GLN A 120 11.52 18.44 -8.78
N ARG A 121 11.03 17.75 -7.74
CA ARG A 121 11.83 17.44 -6.55
C ARG A 121 12.98 16.49 -6.86
N LEU A 122 12.73 15.42 -7.62
CA LEU A 122 13.76 14.46 -8.02
C LEU A 122 14.84 15.11 -8.90
N LEU A 123 14.50 16.09 -9.75
CA LEU A 123 15.50 16.83 -10.54
C LEU A 123 16.45 17.69 -9.68
N LEU A 124 16.02 18.13 -8.50
CA LEU A 124 16.83 18.94 -7.59
C LEU A 124 17.75 18.07 -6.71
N MET A 125 17.42 16.78 -6.55
CA MET A 125 18.21 15.82 -5.80
C MET A 125 19.33 15.28 -6.69
N GLU A 126 20.59 15.40 -6.26
CA GLU A 126 21.74 14.85 -7.02
C GLU A 126 21.65 13.34 -7.17
N ASP A 127 21.31 12.65 -6.08
CA ASP A 127 21.19 11.18 -6.01
C ASP A 127 20.09 10.62 -6.93
N ALA A 128 19.04 11.41 -7.19
CA ALA A 128 17.93 10.97 -8.03
C ALA A 128 18.19 11.22 -9.53
N ARG A 129 19.11 12.11 -9.90
CA ARG A 129 19.35 12.47 -11.32
C ARG A 129 20.01 11.35 -12.12
N THR A 130 20.80 10.51 -11.46
CA THR A 130 21.48 9.35 -12.06
C THR A 130 20.48 8.25 -12.45
N ALA A 131 19.36 8.16 -11.75
CA ALA A 131 18.29 7.18 -11.95
C ALA A 131 17.12 7.70 -12.80
N LYS A 132 17.33 8.73 -13.63
CA LYS A 132 16.24 9.38 -14.39
C LYS A 132 15.49 8.40 -15.29
N GLN A 133 14.19 8.26 -15.07
CA GLN A 133 13.29 7.46 -15.91
C GLN A 133 12.19 8.31 -16.56
N ASN A 134 11.55 7.74 -17.59
CA ASN A 134 10.40 8.36 -18.25
C ASN A 134 9.14 8.28 -17.38
N ASP A 135 8.93 7.14 -16.73
CA ASP A 135 7.84 6.93 -15.77
C ASP A 135 8.24 7.42 -14.37
N ILE A 136 7.32 8.14 -13.70
CA ILE A 136 7.59 8.80 -12.41
C ILE A 136 7.63 7.79 -11.28
N ASN A 137 6.77 6.76 -11.31
CA ASN A 137 6.76 5.72 -10.29
C ASN A 137 8.02 4.86 -10.38
N ALA A 138 8.44 4.53 -11.60
CA ALA A 138 9.67 3.80 -11.85
C ALA A 138 10.92 4.61 -11.45
N TRP A 139 10.91 5.93 -11.69
CA TRP A 139 11.97 6.82 -11.20
C TRP A 139 12.00 6.88 -9.66
N LEU A 140 10.85 7.05 -9.02
CA LEU A 140 10.75 7.10 -7.55
C LEU A 140 11.18 5.77 -6.92
N LYS A 141 10.79 4.64 -7.53
CA LYS A 141 11.23 3.30 -7.15
C LYS A 141 12.74 3.16 -7.21
N SER A 142 13.35 3.52 -8.35
CA SER A 142 14.81 3.44 -8.51
C SER A 142 15.56 4.32 -7.51
N TYR A 143 15.04 5.53 -7.24
CA TYR A 143 15.62 6.42 -6.23
C TYR A 143 15.60 5.79 -4.83
N TYR A 144 14.49 5.19 -4.41
CA TYR A 144 14.43 4.52 -3.12
C TYR A 144 15.24 3.23 -3.07
N GLU A 145 15.30 2.47 -4.16
CA GLU A 145 16.14 1.27 -4.26
C GLU A 145 17.61 1.61 -4.04
N ASP A 146 18.11 2.65 -4.73
CA ASP A 146 19.49 3.07 -4.59
C ASP A 146 19.76 3.72 -3.20
N LYS A 147 18.83 4.52 -2.67
CA LYS A 147 19.00 5.22 -1.37
C LYS A 147 18.93 4.30 -0.15
N TYR A 148 18.02 3.33 -0.15
CA TYR A 148 17.75 2.45 0.98
C TYR A 148 18.28 1.03 0.77
N GLY A 149 19.00 0.76 -0.33
CA GLY A 149 19.56 -0.55 -0.62
C GLY A 149 18.51 -1.64 -0.84
N LEU A 150 17.32 -1.28 -1.34
CA LEU A 150 16.24 -2.24 -1.55
C LEU A 150 16.60 -3.18 -2.71
N PRO A 151 16.22 -4.47 -2.64
CA PRO A 151 16.42 -5.38 -3.76
C PRO A 151 15.65 -4.85 -4.97
N ARG A 152 16.34 -4.73 -6.11
CA ARG A 152 15.72 -4.35 -7.39
C ARG A 152 14.68 -5.39 -7.76
N THR A 153 13.42 -5.10 -7.46
CA THR A 153 12.33 -6.02 -7.75
C THR A 153 12.05 -5.92 -9.25
N SER A 154 12.58 -6.87 -10.02
CA SER A 154 12.14 -7.15 -11.38
C SER A 154 10.64 -7.43 -11.33
N ASN A 155 9.84 -6.57 -11.96
CA ASN A 155 8.42 -6.80 -12.14
C ASN A 155 8.23 -8.11 -12.92
N GLU A 156 8.02 -9.22 -12.24
CA GLU A 156 7.33 -10.37 -12.84
C GLU A 156 5.83 -10.14 -12.65
N PRO A 157 5.04 -10.05 -13.72
CA PRO A 157 3.60 -10.02 -13.60
C PRO A 157 3.11 -11.40 -13.12
N ILE A 158 2.22 -11.39 -12.13
CA ILE A 158 1.33 -12.52 -11.83
C ILE A 158 0.18 -12.49 -12.85
#